data_AF-A0A7L2S0A2-F1
#
_entry.id   AF-A0A7L2S0A2-F1
#
_cell.length_a   1.000
_cell.length_b   1.000
_cell.length_c   1.000
_cell.angle_alpha   90.00
_cell.angle_beta   90.00
_cell.angle_gamma   90.00
#
_symmetry.space_group_name_H-M   'P 1'
#
loop_
_entity.id
_entity.type
_entity.pdbx_description
1 polymer ?
#
loop_
_entity_poly.entity_id
_entity_poly.type
_entity_poly.pdbx_seq_one_letter_code
_entity_poly.pdbx_strand_id
1 'polypeptide(L)'
;LITEQADIPLSRGAEMKGKCGTNESELELSWLDQAYVLKLFFLKEGHNTSRGPEAFWRLSRIQFTYDTSERTYFKDAVSPGKHTASSHRLSALVTPAGMSYECQAQQTISLVSSDHQKSVQLLLSEVRLQPFDITADFVFSE
;
A
#
# COMPACT_ATOMS: atom_id res chain seq x y z
N LEU A 1 -9.88 13.30 26.97
CA LEU A 1 -10.46 12.61 25.81
C LEU A 1 -9.82 11.23 25.75
N ILE A 2 -10.62 10.16 25.68
CA ILE A 2 -10.13 8.83 25.33
C ILE A 2 -10.10 8.84 23.80
N THR A 3 -8.91 8.78 23.21
CA THR A 3 -8.80 8.54 21.76
C THR A 3 -9.12 7.07 21.53
N GLU A 4 -10.30 6.78 20.97
CA GLU A 4 -10.58 5.43 20.48
C GLU A 4 -9.73 5.15 19.24
N GLN A 5 -9.06 4.01 19.25
CA GLN A 5 -8.38 3.46 18.08
C GLN A 5 -9.33 2.48 17.39
N ALA A 6 -9.35 2.50 16.06
CA ALA A 6 -10.09 1.55 15.24
C ALA A 6 -9.09 0.75 14.40
N ASP A 7 -9.21 -0.57 14.45
CA ASP A 7 -8.44 -1.47 13.60
C ASP A 7 -9.32 -1.92 12.43
N ILE A 8 -8.85 -1.65 11.21
CA ILE A 8 -9.62 -1.86 9.97
C ILE A 8 -8.90 -2.96 9.17
N PRO A 9 -9.33 -4.23 9.28
CA PRO A 9 -8.73 -5.32 8.51
C PRO A 9 -9.09 -5.20 7.03
N LEU A 10 -8.16 -5.63 6.16
CA LEU A 10 -8.48 -5.88 4.76
C LEU A 10 -9.52 -7.00 4.67
N SER A 11 -10.67 -6.70 4.07
CA SER A 11 -11.77 -7.67 3.99
C SER A 11 -11.50 -8.79 3.00
N ARG A 12 -11.95 -10.01 3.33
CA ARG A 12 -12.07 -11.11 2.37
C ARG A 12 -13.12 -10.72 1.33
N GLY A 13 -12.71 -10.54 0.08
CA GLY A 13 -13.57 -10.06 -1.01
C GLY A 13 -13.40 -8.58 -1.35
N ALA A 14 -12.33 -7.93 -0.89
CA ALA A 14 -11.94 -6.61 -1.39
C ALA A 14 -11.84 -6.62 -2.93
N GLU A 15 -12.40 -5.60 -3.57
CA GLU A 15 -12.23 -5.37 -5.00
C GLU A 15 -10.79 -4.96 -5.29
N MET A 16 -10.23 -5.49 -6.37
CA MET A 16 -8.87 -5.20 -6.81
C MET A 16 -8.89 -4.55 -8.19
N LYS A 17 -8.19 -3.43 -8.32
CA LYS A 17 -7.95 -2.71 -9.58
C LYS A 17 -6.50 -2.29 -9.63
N GLY A 18 -5.99 -1.94 -10.81
CA GLY A 18 -4.61 -1.50 -10.92
C GLY A 18 -4.28 -0.91 -12.27
N LYS A 19 -3.07 -0.38 -12.35
CA LYS A 19 -2.46 0.11 -13.59
C LYS A 19 -1.06 -0.48 -13.69
N CYS A 20 -0.76 -1.06 -14.83
CA CYS A 20 0.58 -1.52 -15.16
C CYS A 20 1.26 -0.47 -16.04
N GLY A 21 2.48 -0.12 -15.70
CA GLY A 21 3.34 0.71 -16.52
C GLY A 21 4.77 0.18 -16.53
N THR A 22 5.61 0.79 -17.36
CA THR A 22 7.02 0.37 -17.51
C THR A 22 7.83 0.70 -16.26
N ASN A 23 7.62 1.89 -15.71
CA ASN A 23 8.36 2.38 -14.54
C ASN A 23 7.46 2.69 -13.35
N GLU A 24 6.17 2.90 -13.56
CA GLU A 24 5.19 3.17 -12.50
C GLU A 24 4.04 2.19 -12.63
N SER A 25 3.66 1.57 -11.51
CA SER A 25 2.48 0.70 -11.42
C SER A 25 1.70 0.99 -10.15
N GLU A 26 0.38 0.77 -10.18
CA GLU A 26 -0.55 1.01 -9.08
C GLU A 26 -1.37 -0.25 -8.82
N LEU A 27 -1.53 -0.59 -7.54
CA LEU A 27 -2.52 -1.56 -7.06
C LEU A 27 -3.49 -0.84 -6.13
N GLU A 28 -4.78 -0.97 -6.39
CA GLU A 28 -5.87 -0.43 -5.59
C GLU A 28 -6.71 -1.58 -5.04
N LEU A 29 -6.88 -1.60 -3.71
CA LEU A 29 -7.77 -2.50 -2.99
C LEU A 29 -8.89 -1.66 -2.39
N SER A 30 -10.14 -2.08 -2.54
CA SER A 30 -11.28 -1.38 -1.92
C SER A 30 -12.28 -2.35 -1.30
N TRP A 31 -12.85 -1.99 -0.16
CA TRP A 31 -13.82 -2.83 0.55
C TRP A 31 -14.90 -2.00 1.25
N LEU A 32 -15.99 -2.68 1.63
CA LEU A 32 -17.20 -2.10 2.22
C LEU A 32 -17.74 -0.94 1.36
N ASP A 33 -18.17 -1.27 0.14
CA ASP A 33 -18.74 -0.31 -0.81
C ASP A 33 -17.86 0.94 -1.04
N GLN A 34 -16.54 0.72 -1.12
CA GLN A 34 -15.51 1.75 -1.30
C GLN A 34 -15.41 2.77 -0.13
N ALA A 35 -15.92 2.43 1.05
CA ALA A 35 -15.67 3.20 2.27
C ALA A 35 -14.19 3.18 2.65
N TYR A 36 -13.47 2.12 2.30
CA TYR A 36 -12.03 1.97 2.53
C TYR A 36 -11.32 1.63 1.23
N VAL A 37 -10.29 2.41 0.89
CA VAL A 37 -9.51 2.26 -0.35
C VAL A 37 -8.02 2.36 -0.01
N LEU A 38 -7.26 1.30 -0.26
CA LEU A 38 -5.81 1.25 -0.13
C LEU A 38 -5.16 1.24 -1.52
N LYS A 39 -4.34 2.24 -1.80
CA LYS A 39 -3.52 2.33 -3.01
C LYS A 39 -2.05 2.14 -2.68
N LEU A 40 -1.42 1.21 -3.38
CA LEU A 40 0.02 0.95 -3.34
C LEU A 40 0.62 1.39 -4.68
N PHE A 41 1.66 2.22 -4.62
CA PHE A 41 2.35 2.74 -5.79
C PHE A 41 3.76 2.16 -5.85
N PHE A 42 4.10 1.56 -6.98
CA PHE A 42 5.39 0.94 -7.23
C PHE A 42 6.16 1.75 -8.25
N LEU A 43 7.46 1.93 -8.00
CA LEU A 43 8.38 2.60 -8.90
C LEU A 43 9.53 1.66 -9.25
N LYS A 44 9.83 1.52 -10.54
CA LYS A 44 11.03 0.86 -11.05
C LYS A 44 12.05 1.91 -11.45
N GLU A 45 13.25 1.80 -10.90
CA GLU A 45 14.37 2.70 -11.13
C GLU A 45 15.54 1.88 -11.66
N GLY A 46 16.25 2.43 -12.66
CA GLY A 46 17.45 1.83 -13.21
C GLY A 46 18.63 2.76 -13.00
N HIS A 47 19.77 2.21 -12.58
CA HIS A 47 21.03 2.93 -12.46
C HIS A 47 22.11 2.26 -13.32
N ASN A 48 22.83 3.07 -14.08
CA ASN A 48 24.01 2.59 -14.81
C ASN A 48 25.16 2.46 -13.81
N THR A 49 25.54 1.22 -13.46
CA THR A 49 26.74 0.96 -12.66
C THR A 49 27.94 0.69 -13.55
N SER A 50 29.14 0.70 -12.96
CA SER A 50 30.36 0.19 -13.60
C SER A 50 30.29 -1.31 -13.94
N ARG A 51 29.29 -2.05 -13.41
CA ARG A 51 29.05 -3.48 -13.66
C ARG A 51 27.91 -3.72 -14.67
N GLY A 52 27.25 -2.68 -15.16
CA GLY A 52 26.10 -2.75 -16.07
C GLY A 52 24.84 -2.06 -15.54
N PRO A 53 23.74 -2.09 -16.31
CA PRO A 53 22.45 -1.60 -15.84
C PRO A 53 21.93 -2.49 -14.72
N GLU A 54 21.82 -1.93 -13.51
CA GLU A 54 21.10 -2.54 -12.41
C GLU A 54 19.75 -1.82 -12.28
N ALA A 55 18.68 -2.58 -12.14
CA ALA A 55 17.35 -2.02 -11.93
C ALA A 55 16.71 -2.68 -10.71
N PHE A 56 15.98 -1.87 -9.95
CA PHE A 56 15.22 -2.31 -8.79
C PHE A 56 13.84 -1.67 -8.84
N TRP A 57 12.90 -2.27 -8.15
CA TRP A 57 11.61 -1.68 -7.88
C TRP A 57 11.39 -1.56 -6.37
N ARG A 58 10.53 -0.63 -5.99
CA ARG A 58 10.16 -0.39 -4.60
C ARG A 58 8.72 0.08 -4.47
N LEU A 59 8.15 -0.13 -3.29
CA LEU A 59 6.94 0.57 -2.86
C LEU A 59 7.31 2.02 -2.56
N SER A 60 6.85 2.95 -3.40
CA SER A 60 7.25 4.36 -3.40
C SER A 60 6.26 5.27 -2.68
N ARG A 61 4.99 4.86 -2.64
CA ARG A 61 3.93 5.57 -1.94
C ARG A 61 2.81 4.62 -1.54
N ILE A 62 2.17 4.93 -0.43
CA ILE A 62 0.91 4.36 0.02
C ILE A 62 -0.09 5.50 0.20
N GLN A 63 -1.32 5.26 -0.21
CA GLN A 63 -2.45 6.13 0.11
C GLN A 63 -3.60 5.28 0.65
N PHE A 64 -4.13 5.67 1.80
CA PHE A 64 -5.30 5.03 2.39
C PHE A 64 -6.41 6.05 2.57
N THR A 65 -7.52 5.84 1.88
CA THR A 65 -8.75 6.62 2.04
C THR A 65 -9.72 5.82 2.90
N TYR A 66 -10.29 6.46 3.92
CA TYR A 66 -11.23 5.82 4.85
C TYR A 66 -12.38 6.77 5.17
N ASP A 67 -13.60 6.22 5.20
CA ASP A 67 -14.81 6.94 5.54
C ASP A 67 -15.21 6.66 6.99
N THR A 68 -15.15 7.70 7.83
CA THR A 68 -15.55 7.62 9.24
C THR A 68 -17.05 7.78 9.45
N SER A 69 -17.83 8.03 8.39
CA SER A 69 -19.29 7.92 8.42
C SER A 69 -19.77 6.48 8.30
N GLU A 70 -18.92 5.58 7.80
CA GLU A 70 -19.14 4.14 7.80
C GLU A 70 -18.94 3.61 9.23
N ARG A 71 -19.94 2.86 9.73
CA ARG A 71 -20.11 2.55 11.16
C ARG A 71 -19.59 1.18 11.58
N THR A 72 -19.04 0.39 10.66
CA THR A 72 -18.48 -0.93 10.97
C THR A 72 -17.33 -0.79 11.95
N TYR A 73 -16.44 0.19 11.74
CA TYR A 73 -15.27 0.42 12.59
C TYR A 73 -15.32 1.73 13.39
N PHE A 74 -16.05 2.75 12.92
CA PHE A 74 -16.19 4.04 13.60
C PHE A 74 -17.63 4.23 14.10
N LYS A 75 -17.88 3.93 15.38
CA LYS A 75 -19.24 4.00 15.96
C LYS A 75 -19.70 5.44 16.21
N ASP A 76 -18.83 6.24 16.83
CA ASP A 76 -19.16 7.59 17.33
C ASP A 76 -18.15 8.65 16.84
N ALA A 77 -17.85 8.63 15.53
CA ALA A 77 -16.90 9.57 14.94
C ALA A 77 -17.34 11.03 15.14
N VAL A 78 -16.48 11.82 15.79
CA VAL A 78 -16.65 13.27 15.89
C VAL A 78 -16.27 13.88 14.54
N SER A 79 -17.27 14.44 13.85
CA SER A 79 -17.17 14.95 12.46
C SER A 79 -16.92 13.85 11.42
N PRO A 80 -17.92 13.01 11.13
CA PRO A 80 -17.79 11.89 10.20
C PRO A 80 -17.57 12.36 8.76
N GLY A 81 -16.81 11.59 8.01
CA GLY A 81 -16.57 11.80 6.59
C GLY A 81 -15.33 11.09 6.06
N LYS A 82 -15.00 11.36 4.78
CA LYS A 82 -13.86 10.77 4.10
C LYS A 82 -12.56 11.49 4.45
N HIS A 83 -11.56 10.70 4.80
CA HIS A 83 -10.21 11.16 5.08
C HIS A 83 -9.21 10.39 4.21
N THR A 84 -8.04 10.99 3.98
CA THR A 84 -6.94 10.32 3.26
C THR A 84 -5.65 10.46 4.05
N ALA A 85 -5.01 9.33 4.31
CA ALA A 85 -3.66 9.26 4.86
C ALA A 85 -2.67 8.80 3.79
N SER A 86 -1.46 9.34 3.82
CA SER A 86 -0.43 9.00 2.84
C SER A 86 0.95 8.86 3.47
N SER A 87 1.79 8.02 2.87
CA SER A 87 3.19 7.91 3.25
C SER A 87 4.00 9.08 2.68
N HIS A 88 4.94 9.63 3.44
CA HIS A 88 5.86 10.67 2.95
C HIS A 88 7.25 10.08 2.66
N ARG A 89 7.75 10.23 1.42
CA ARG A 89 9.08 9.75 0.96
C ARG A 89 9.35 8.27 1.28
N LEU A 90 8.39 7.39 0.98
CA LEU A 90 8.51 5.96 1.25
C LEU A 90 9.49 5.29 0.29
N SER A 91 10.37 4.47 0.84
CA SER A 91 11.18 3.50 0.11
C SER A 91 11.15 2.19 0.89
N ALA A 92 10.23 1.31 0.53
CA ALA A 92 10.02 0.02 1.17
C ALA A 92 9.96 -1.09 0.13
N LEU A 93 10.11 -2.34 0.58
CA LEU A 93 10.01 -3.53 -0.28
C LEU A 93 10.95 -3.45 -1.50
N VAL A 94 12.16 -2.92 -1.30
CA VAL A 94 13.16 -2.74 -2.37
C VAL A 94 13.58 -4.11 -2.87
N THR A 95 13.45 -4.33 -4.17
CA THR A 95 13.64 -5.64 -4.79
C THR A 95 14.28 -5.48 -6.17
N PRO A 96 15.22 -6.36 -6.56
CA PRO A 96 15.76 -6.36 -7.91
C PRO A 96 14.67 -6.49 -9.00
N ALA A 97 14.89 -5.86 -10.15
CA ALA A 97 14.04 -6.02 -11.32
C ALA A 97 14.01 -7.50 -11.75
N GLY A 98 12.84 -7.98 -12.16
CA GLY A 98 12.63 -9.39 -12.49
C GLY A 98 12.53 -10.34 -11.30
N MET A 99 12.56 -9.85 -10.05
CA MET A 99 12.46 -10.67 -8.84
C MET A 99 11.26 -10.31 -7.99
N SER A 100 10.78 -11.27 -7.19
CA SER A 100 9.67 -11.09 -6.27
C SER A 100 10.18 -10.72 -4.87
N TYR A 101 9.39 -9.94 -4.15
CA TYR A 101 9.57 -9.66 -2.75
C TYR A 101 8.77 -10.66 -1.93
N GLU A 102 9.35 -11.16 -0.85
CA GLU A 102 8.67 -11.97 0.15
C GLU A 102 9.08 -11.56 1.56
N CYS A 103 8.09 -11.34 2.45
CA CYS A 103 8.33 -11.11 3.86
C CYS A 103 7.16 -11.64 4.70
N GLN A 104 7.45 -12.64 5.54
CA GLN A 104 6.46 -13.23 6.44
C GLN A 104 6.23 -12.38 7.71
N ALA A 105 7.21 -11.56 8.10
CA ALA A 105 7.13 -10.75 9.31
C ALA A 105 6.19 -9.55 9.15
N GLN A 106 5.55 -9.15 10.26
CA GLN A 106 4.76 -7.92 10.28
C GLN A 106 5.67 -6.68 10.20
N GLN A 107 5.30 -5.76 9.32
CA GLN A 107 5.92 -4.45 9.12
C GLN A 107 4.90 -3.36 9.44
N THR A 108 5.34 -2.30 10.12
CA THR A 108 4.50 -1.15 10.45
C THR A 108 4.95 0.05 9.61
N ILE A 109 4.03 0.63 8.83
CA ILE A 109 4.27 1.82 8.02
C ILE A 109 3.37 2.95 8.54
N SER A 110 3.99 4.05 8.98
CA SER A 110 3.26 5.24 9.42
C SER A 110 2.77 6.06 8.21
N LEU A 111 1.49 6.41 8.23
CA LEU A 111 0.84 7.29 7.27
C LEU A 111 0.43 8.58 7.98
N VAL A 112 0.51 9.69 7.25
CA VAL A 112 0.10 11.01 7.73
C VAL A 112 -1.24 11.36 7.10
N SER A 113 -2.26 11.58 7.93
CA SER A 113 -3.55 12.11 7.50
C SER A 113 -3.39 13.49 6.86
N SER A 114 -4.20 13.80 5.84
CA SER A 114 -4.21 15.12 5.19
C SER A 114 -4.54 16.29 6.13
N ASP A 115 -5.20 16.03 7.27
CA ASP A 115 -5.42 17.04 8.31
C ASP A 115 -4.21 17.22 9.26
N HIS A 116 -3.16 16.39 9.12
CA HIS A 116 -1.99 16.30 10.00
C HIS A 116 -2.31 16.07 11.49
N GLN A 117 -3.57 15.78 11.83
CA GLN A 117 -4.00 15.59 13.22
C GLN A 117 -4.08 14.11 13.61
N LYS A 118 -4.30 13.22 12.63
CA LYS A 118 -4.51 11.79 12.87
C LYS A 118 -3.30 10.96 12.42
N SER A 119 -2.76 10.16 13.34
CA SER A 119 -1.80 9.12 13.01
C SER A 119 -2.54 7.88 12.51
N VAL A 120 -2.14 7.40 11.34
CA VAL A 120 -2.65 6.14 10.78
C VAL A 120 -1.47 5.20 10.63
N GLN A 121 -1.61 3.97 11.12
CA GLN A 121 -0.59 2.93 10.97
C GLN A 121 -1.12 1.86 10.04
N LEU A 122 -0.34 1.51 9.02
CA LEU A 122 -0.60 0.36 8.18
C LEU A 122 0.28 -0.80 8.66
N LEU A 123 -0.34 -1.92 8.98
CA LEU A 123 0.33 -3.16 9.33
C LEU A 123 0.31 -4.07 8.11
N LEU A 124 1.47 -4.45 7.59
CA LEU A 124 1.62 -5.39 6.49
C LEU A 124 2.26 -6.67 7.02
N SER A 125 1.69 -7.83 6.73
CA SER A 125 2.21 -9.14 7.14
C SER A 125 2.00 -10.15 6.02
N GLU A 126 2.81 -11.22 6.00
CA GLU A 126 2.68 -12.32 5.02
C GLU A 126 2.68 -11.80 3.56
N VAL A 127 3.54 -10.81 3.30
CA VAL A 127 3.57 -10.10 2.02
C VAL A 127 4.37 -10.89 1.00
N ARG A 128 3.78 -11.07 -0.19
CA ARG A 128 4.49 -11.51 -1.39
C ARG A 128 4.07 -10.63 -2.57
N LEU A 129 5.01 -9.93 -3.20
CA LEU A 129 4.72 -8.95 -4.27
C LEU A 129 5.79 -8.99 -5.37
N GLN A 130 5.39 -8.91 -6.63
CA GLN A 130 6.33 -8.81 -7.76
C GLN A 130 5.84 -7.77 -8.80
N PRO A 131 5.93 -6.47 -8.48
CA PRO A 131 5.73 -5.42 -9.44
C PRO A 131 6.83 -5.43 -10.51
N PHE A 132 6.40 -5.27 -11.76
CA PHE A 132 7.20 -5.27 -12.99
C PHE A 132 7.79 -6.64 -13.39
N ASP A 133 8.11 -6.74 -14.68
CA ASP A 133 8.83 -7.86 -15.29
C ASP A 133 8.18 -9.25 -15.04
N ILE A 134 6.85 -9.27 -14.99
CA ILE A 134 6.07 -10.51 -14.86
C ILE A 134 6.14 -11.27 -16.19
N THR A 135 6.75 -12.46 -16.17
CA THR A 135 6.97 -13.28 -17.37
C THR A 135 5.99 -14.44 -17.50
N ALA A 136 5.31 -14.82 -16.41
CA ALA A 136 4.33 -15.89 -16.38
C ALA A 136 3.20 -15.57 -15.40
N ASP A 137 1.99 -15.98 -15.76
CA ASP A 137 0.84 -15.86 -14.86
C ASP A 137 0.95 -16.83 -13.69
N PHE A 138 0.50 -16.40 -12.51
CA PHE A 138 0.39 -17.22 -11.29
C PHE A 138 1.70 -17.81 -10.73
N VAL A 139 2.87 -17.37 -11.23
CA VAL A 139 4.18 -17.81 -10.75
C VAL A 139 5.02 -16.61 -10.37
N PHE A 140 5.60 -16.64 -9.17
CA PHE A 140 6.55 -15.62 -8.72
C PHE A 140 7.97 -15.99 -9.15
N SER A 141 8.76 -14.99 -9.55
CA SER A 141 10.18 -15.13 -9.84
C SER A 141 11.00 -15.25 -8.55
N GLU A 142 11.98 -16.14 -8.57
CA GLU A 142 13.01 -16.27 -7.52
C GLU A 142 14.08 -15.19 -7.63
#